data_AF-A0AAN9RQA6-F1
#
_entry.id   AF-A0AAN9RQA6-F1
#
_cell.length_a   1.000
_cell.length_b   1.000
_cell.length_c   1.000
_cell.angle_alpha   90.00
_cell.angle_beta   90.00
_cell.angle_gamma   90.00
#
_symmetry.space_group_name_H-M   'P 1'
#
loop_
_entity.id
_entity.type
_entity.pdbx_description
1 polymer ?
#
loop_
_entity_poly.entity_id
_entity_poly.type
_entity_poly.pdbx_seq_one_letter_code
_entity_poly.pdbx_strand_id
1 'polypeptide(L)'
;MAFNISLRCLTIVAIAFFVTLQGTLGEIECEKLRHDTCAFAVSWEGKRCVLEKRVKRSGEEEYTCRTSEIEAEKQKSHIETEECIKGCGLERKSFGISSDFLLEPSFTRTLCSPLCYQNCPNIVDLYFNLAAGEGVFLPKFCAAQGANARRQMSEIKTSGIVAPGPVHSLQFTATAPQPVELTHEPAVAPFPQY
;
A
#
# COMPACT_ATOMS: atom_id res chain seq x y z
N MET A 1 -57.42 -0.02 -14.85
CA MET A 1 -56.89 0.70 -13.66
C MET A 1 -55.76 -0.06 -12.94
N ALA A 2 -55.76 -1.39 -12.90
CA ALA A 2 -54.71 -2.20 -12.26
C ALA A 2 -53.31 -2.10 -12.91
N PHE A 3 -53.22 -2.02 -14.24
CA PHE A 3 -51.94 -1.91 -14.96
C PHE A 3 -51.15 -0.64 -14.62
N ASN A 4 -51.85 0.49 -14.40
CA ASN A 4 -51.21 1.75 -14.02
C ASN A 4 -50.64 1.72 -12.59
N ILE A 5 -51.22 0.91 -11.70
CA ILE A 5 -50.75 0.75 -10.31
C ILE A 5 -49.49 -0.13 -10.28
N SER A 6 -49.49 -1.22 -11.05
CA SER A 6 -48.33 -2.13 -11.17
C SER A 6 -47.09 -1.42 -11.73
N LEU A 7 -47.26 -0.61 -12.78
CA LEU A 7 -46.16 0.15 -13.38
C LEU A 7 -45.59 1.20 -12.41
N ARG A 8 -46.45 1.87 -11.63
CA ARG A 8 -46.04 2.84 -10.60
C ARG A 8 -45.26 2.17 -9.47
N CYS A 9 -45.68 0.99 -9.00
CA CYS A 9 -44.93 0.23 -8.01
C CYS A 9 -43.54 -0.18 -8.52
N LEU A 10 -43.44 -0.64 -9.77
CA LEU A 10 -42.16 -0.98 -10.40
C LEU A 10 -41.22 0.23 -10.50
N THR A 11 -41.74 1.41 -10.86
CA THR A 11 -40.94 2.64 -10.88
C THR A 11 -40.46 3.06 -9.50
N ILE A 12 -41.29 2.91 -8.45
CA ILE A 12 -40.90 3.27 -7.09
C ILE A 12 -39.84 2.30 -6.55
N VAL A 13 -39.97 1.00 -6.83
CA VAL A 13 -38.96 -0.01 -6.47
C VAL A 13 -37.64 0.25 -7.20
N ALA A 14 -37.69 0.58 -8.50
CA ALA A 14 -36.50 0.92 -9.26
C ALA A 14 -35.83 2.19 -8.72
N ILE A 15 -36.59 3.26 -8.44
CA ILE A 15 -36.05 4.50 -7.87
C ILE A 15 -35.47 4.26 -6.48
N ALA A 16 -36.16 3.49 -5.62
CA ALA A 16 -35.63 3.14 -4.30
C ALA A 16 -34.32 2.35 -4.41
N PHE A 17 -34.22 1.41 -5.37
CA PHE A 17 -32.99 0.66 -5.65
C PHE A 17 -31.86 1.57 -6.14
N PHE A 18 -32.14 2.51 -7.06
CA PHE A 18 -31.16 3.50 -7.51
C PHE A 18 -30.73 4.47 -6.41
N VAL A 19 -31.65 4.91 -5.53
CA VAL A 19 -31.35 5.77 -4.38
C VAL A 19 -30.51 5.03 -3.34
N THR A 20 -30.72 3.72 -3.15
CA THR A 20 -29.83 2.91 -2.29
C THR A 20 -28.46 2.65 -2.92
N LEU A 21 -28.34 2.70 -4.25
CA LEU A 21 -27.07 2.58 -4.97
C LEU A 21 -26.31 3.91 -5.05
N GLN A 22 -26.99 5.05 -4.90
CA GLN A 22 -26.38 6.37 -4.72
C GLN A 22 -25.94 6.58 -3.27
N GLY A 23 -25.21 5.61 -2.72
CA GLY A 23 -24.52 5.76 -1.44
C GLY A 23 -23.56 6.95 -1.53
N THR A 24 -23.98 8.08 -0.96
CA THR A 24 -23.17 9.24 -0.57
C THR A 24 -21.93 9.49 -1.43
N LEU A 25 -22.09 10.27 -2.51
CA LEU A 25 -21.01 11.14 -2.99
C LEU A 25 -20.76 12.23 -1.93
N GLY A 26 -20.34 11.79 -0.74
CA GLY A 26 -19.86 12.65 0.32
C GLY A 26 -18.36 12.81 0.14
N GLU A 27 -17.87 14.03 0.28
CA GLU A 27 -16.44 14.28 0.36
C GLU A 27 -15.86 13.46 1.52
N ILE A 28 -14.98 12.51 1.20
CA ILE A 28 -14.29 11.71 2.22
C ILE A 28 -13.17 12.56 2.80
N GLU A 29 -13.30 12.93 4.06
CA GLU A 29 -12.21 13.42 4.88
C GLU A 29 -11.75 12.30 5.80
N CYS A 30 -10.45 11.97 5.78
CA CYS A 30 -9.92 10.85 6.55
C CYS A 30 -10.20 11.00 8.05
N GLU A 31 -10.08 12.22 8.58
CA GLU A 31 -10.26 12.55 9.99
C GLU A 31 -11.70 12.33 10.49
N LYS A 32 -12.68 12.27 9.58
CA LYS A 32 -14.10 12.00 9.87
C LYS A 32 -14.47 10.52 9.72
N LEU A 33 -13.57 9.67 9.22
CA LEU A 33 -13.82 8.25 9.06
C LEU A 33 -13.78 7.51 10.40
N ARG A 34 -14.63 6.49 10.51
CA ARG A 34 -14.57 5.54 11.61
C ARG A 34 -13.32 4.66 11.46
N HIS A 35 -12.84 4.13 12.58
CA HIS A 35 -11.65 3.29 12.62
C HIS A 35 -11.75 2.00 11.77
N ASP A 36 -12.95 1.51 11.49
CA ASP A 36 -13.22 0.29 10.72
C ASP A 36 -13.34 0.55 9.21
N THR A 37 -13.34 1.82 8.79
CA THR A 37 -13.39 2.23 7.37
C THR A 37 -12.20 3.10 6.96
N CYS A 38 -11.31 3.44 7.90
CA CYS A 38 -10.18 4.34 7.68
C CYS A 38 -9.07 3.72 6.83
N ALA A 39 -8.62 2.51 7.20
CA ALA A 39 -7.48 1.89 6.54
C ALA A 39 -7.78 1.67 5.06
N PHE A 40 -6.83 2.11 4.21
CA PHE A 40 -6.91 2.02 2.76
C PHE A 40 -8.05 2.83 2.09
N ALA A 41 -8.66 3.79 2.80
CA ALA A 41 -9.55 4.76 2.17
C ALA A 41 -8.76 5.85 1.42
N VAL A 42 -9.46 6.59 0.56
CA VAL A 42 -8.92 7.71 -0.21
C VAL A 42 -9.82 8.92 -0.03
N SER A 43 -9.23 10.04 0.37
CA SER A 43 -9.93 11.29 0.58
C SER A 43 -10.45 11.89 -0.73
N TRP A 44 -11.28 12.92 -0.62
CA TRP A 44 -11.74 13.71 -1.77
C TRP A 44 -10.58 14.41 -2.50
N GLU A 45 -9.49 14.74 -1.80
CA GLU A 45 -8.28 15.29 -2.40
C GLU A 45 -7.49 14.25 -3.22
N GLY A 46 -7.79 12.96 -3.08
CA GLY A 46 -7.02 11.87 -3.66
C GLY A 46 -5.85 11.39 -2.79
N LYS A 47 -5.80 11.81 -1.51
CA LYS A 47 -4.78 11.35 -0.56
C LYS A 47 -5.26 10.12 0.19
N ARG A 48 -4.37 9.16 0.45
CA ARG A 48 -4.74 7.95 1.19
C ARG A 48 -4.90 8.24 2.68
N CYS A 49 -5.86 7.57 3.30
CA CYS A 49 -6.08 7.60 4.74
C CYS A 49 -5.23 6.55 5.46
N VAL A 50 -4.73 6.90 6.64
CA VAL A 50 -3.94 6.03 7.50
C VAL A 50 -4.55 5.93 8.89
N LEU A 51 -4.69 4.71 9.39
CA LEU A 51 -5.13 4.46 10.76
C LEU A 51 -3.91 4.44 11.67
N GLU A 52 -3.87 5.34 12.64
CA GLU A 52 -2.86 5.37 13.70
C GLU A 52 -3.44 4.78 14.99
N LYS A 53 -2.58 4.07 15.73
CA LYS A 53 -2.87 3.58 17.07
C LYS A 53 -1.95 4.29 18.07
N ARG A 54 -2.53 4.86 19.11
CA ARG A 54 -1.82 5.52 20.22
C ARG A 54 -2.24 4.86 21.52
N VAL A 55 -1.32 4.79 22.49
CA VAL A 55 -1.65 4.28 23.83
C VAL A 55 -1.55 5.46 24.79
N LYS A 56 -2.66 5.75 25.48
CA LYS A 56 -2.71 6.83 26.48
C LYS A 56 -1.90 6.42 27.72
N ARG A 57 -1.55 7.40 28.56
CA ARG A 57 -0.90 7.13 29.85
C ARG A 57 -1.71 6.21 30.78
N SER A 58 -3.02 6.12 30.59
CA SER A 58 -3.92 5.19 31.28
C SER A 58 -3.79 3.73 30.81
N GLY A 59 -3.05 3.46 29.73
CA GLY A 59 -3.01 2.15 29.06
C GLY A 59 -4.15 1.94 28.05
N GLU A 60 -5.07 2.90 27.91
CA GLU A 60 -6.16 2.83 26.92
C GLU A 60 -5.63 3.03 25.50
N GLU A 61 -6.12 2.22 24.56
CA GLU A 61 -5.81 2.35 23.14
C GLU A 61 -6.73 3.38 22.48
N GLU A 62 -6.14 4.32 21.77
CA GLU A 62 -6.81 5.35 21.00
C GLU A 62 -6.49 5.18 19.51
N TYR A 63 -7.52 5.27 18.69
CA TYR A 63 -7.43 5.10 17.24
C TYR A 63 -7.77 6.41 16.55
N THR A 64 -6.89 6.87 15.68
CA THR A 64 -7.09 8.13 14.94
C THR A 64 -6.85 7.89 13.46
N CYS A 65 -7.82 8.29 12.63
CA CYS A 65 -7.65 8.28 11.18
C CYS A 65 -7.07 9.62 10.72
N ARG A 66 -6.11 9.58 9.80
CA ARG A 66 -5.43 10.77 9.29
C ARG A 66 -5.22 10.68 7.79
N THR A 67 -5.14 11.84 7.15
CA THR A 67 -4.71 11.96 5.76
C THR A 67 -3.19 11.78 5.67
N SER A 68 -2.72 10.86 4.83
CA SER A 68 -1.30 10.67 4.51
C SER A 68 -0.86 11.55 3.36
N GLU A 69 0.45 11.65 3.15
CA GLU A 69 1.04 12.32 1.98
C GLU A 69 1.03 11.44 0.72
N ILE A 70 0.52 10.21 0.80
CA ILE A 70 0.57 9.26 -0.30
C ILE A 70 -0.61 9.47 -1.26
N GLU A 71 -0.24 9.90 -2.47
CA GLU A 71 -1.01 10.07 -3.71
C GLU A 71 -1.78 8.82 -4.18
N ALA A 72 -3.11 8.82 -4.27
CA ALA A 72 -3.83 7.82 -5.08
C ALA A 72 -4.01 8.34 -6.51
N GLU A 73 -3.49 7.64 -7.51
CA GLU A 73 -3.47 8.17 -8.88
C GLU A 73 -4.87 8.30 -9.49
N LYS A 74 -5.73 7.31 -9.27
CA LYS A 74 -6.97 7.11 -10.02
C LYS A 74 -8.24 7.20 -9.18
N GLN A 75 -8.09 7.27 -7.87
CA GLN A 75 -9.20 7.15 -6.93
C GLN A 75 -9.34 8.40 -6.09
N LYS A 76 -10.58 8.82 -5.86
CA LYS A 76 -10.95 9.92 -4.96
C LYS A 76 -12.24 9.53 -4.27
N SER A 77 -12.36 9.88 -3.00
CA SER A 77 -13.56 9.55 -2.21
C SER A 77 -13.90 8.06 -2.27
N HIS A 78 -12.91 7.21 -2.04
CA HIS A 78 -13.06 5.75 -2.10
C HIS A 78 -12.84 5.09 -0.75
N ILE A 79 -13.66 4.09 -0.43
CA ILE A 79 -13.46 3.18 0.71
C ILE A 79 -13.48 1.77 0.15
N GLU A 80 -12.44 0.99 0.42
CA GLU A 80 -12.39 -0.39 -0.05
C GLU A 80 -13.50 -1.24 0.57
N THR A 81 -13.95 -2.28 -0.13
CA THR A 81 -14.97 -3.20 0.41
C THR A 81 -14.33 -4.30 1.24
N GLU A 82 -15.13 -5.03 2.02
CA GLU A 82 -14.64 -6.18 2.81
C GLU A 82 -14.08 -7.29 1.92
N GLU A 83 -14.70 -7.53 0.77
CA GLU A 83 -14.27 -8.51 -0.22
C GLU A 83 -12.90 -8.14 -0.76
N CYS A 84 -12.67 -6.84 -1.01
CA CYS A 84 -11.39 -6.36 -1.46
C CYS A 84 -10.30 -6.53 -0.39
N ILE A 85 -10.55 -6.02 0.82
CA ILE A 85 -9.60 -6.10 1.94
C ILE A 85 -9.19 -7.55 2.21
N LYS A 86 -10.16 -8.46 2.33
CA LYS A 86 -9.89 -9.89 2.54
C LYS A 86 -9.25 -10.54 1.33
N GLY A 87 -9.67 -10.16 0.12
CA GLY A 87 -9.14 -10.67 -1.13
C GLY A 87 -7.66 -10.35 -1.34
N CYS A 88 -7.17 -9.27 -0.73
CA CYS A 88 -5.75 -8.89 -0.70
C CYS A 88 -4.99 -9.38 0.55
N GLY A 89 -5.65 -10.10 1.47
CA GLY A 89 -5.02 -10.55 2.72
C GLY A 89 -4.73 -9.41 3.70
N LEU A 90 -5.54 -8.35 3.67
CA LEU A 90 -5.44 -7.18 4.54
C LEU A 90 -6.52 -7.20 5.62
N GLU A 91 -6.40 -6.28 6.58
CA GLU A 91 -7.38 -6.09 7.65
C GLU A 91 -7.78 -4.61 7.78
N ARG A 92 -9.02 -4.35 8.23
CA ARG A 92 -9.47 -2.97 8.52
C ARG A 92 -8.72 -2.29 9.65
N LYS A 93 -8.14 -3.10 10.53
CA LYS A 93 -7.28 -2.67 11.65
C LYS A 93 -5.79 -2.72 11.29
N SER A 94 -5.44 -2.60 10.02
CA SER A 94 -4.06 -2.32 9.61
C SER A 94 -3.68 -0.90 10.05
N PHE A 95 -2.58 -0.79 10.80
CA PHE A 95 -2.05 0.50 11.25
C PHE A 95 -0.88 0.93 10.37
N GLY A 96 -0.88 2.20 9.98
CA GLY A 96 0.16 2.72 9.11
C GLY A 96 0.06 2.21 7.66
N ILE A 97 1.04 2.62 6.87
CA ILE A 97 1.30 2.13 5.52
C ILE A 97 2.79 1.78 5.49
N SER A 98 3.12 0.54 5.15
CA SER A 98 4.51 0.07 5.07
C SER A 98 4.75 -0.84 3.86
N SER A 99 5.95 -0.73 3.28
CA SER A 99 6.46 -1.65 2.26
C SER A 99 6.88 -3.01 2.84
N ASP A 100 7.06 -3.12 4.17
CA ASP A 100 7.53 -4.36 4.83
C ASP A 100 6.64 -5.58 4.54
N PHE A 101 5.33 -5.36 4.34
CA PHE A 101 4.41 -6.44 3.98
C PHE A 101 4.83 -7.16 2.69
N LEU A 102 5.50 -6.47 1.76
CA LEU A 102 6.00 -7.08 0.51
C LEU A 102 7.10 -8.13 0.75
N LEU A 103 7.76 -8.09 1.91
CA LEU A 103 8.74 -9.09 2.32
C LEU A 103 8.06 -10.38 2.81
N GLU A 104 6.77 -10.33 3.14
CA GLU A 104 6.02 -11.48 3.62
C GLU A 104 5.49 -12.32 2.43
N PRO A 105 5.92 -13.59 2.27
CA PRO A 105 5.49 -14.42 1.14
C PRO A 105 3.98 -14.65 1.08
N SER A 106 3.32 -14.76 2.24
CA SER A 106 1.87 -14.95 2.36
C SER A 106 1.10 -13.75 1.83
N PHE A 107 1.49 -12.55 2.24
CA PHE A 107 0.87 -11.32 1.78
C PHE A 107 1.05 -11.16 0.28
N THR A 108 2.29 -11.25 -0.21
CA THR A 108 2.58 -11.04 -1.64
C THR A 108 1.85 -12.04 -2.54
N ARG A 109 1.73 -13.31 -2.13
CA ARG A 109 0.93 -14.29 -2.88
C ARG A 109 -0.53 -13.87 -3.01
N THR A 110 -1.07 -13.25 -1.96
CA THR A 110 -2.47 -12.80 -1.91
C THR A 110 -2.66 -11.51 -2.69
N LEU A 111 -1.74 -10.55 -2.55
CA LEU A 111 -1.67 -9.32 -3.35
C LEU A 111 -1.58 -9.61 -4.86
N CYS A 112 -0.76 -10.59 -5.25
CA CYS A 112 -0.59 -11.00 -6.65
C CYS A 112 -1.69 -11.96 -7.15
N SER A 113 -2.66 -12.31 -6.30
CA SER A 113 -3.77 -13.17 -6.72
C SER A 113 -4.72 -12.40 -7.66
N PRO A 114 -5.40 -13.08 -8.61
CA PRO A 114 -6.38 -12.41 -9.47
C PRO A 114 -7.50 -11.72 -8.67
N LEU A 115 -7.86 -12.28 -7.50
CA LEU A 115 -8.88 -11.73 -6.62
C LEU A 115 -8.52 -10.34 -6.13
N CYS A 116 -7.29 -10.13 -5.65
CA CYS A 116 -6.81 -8.80 -5.26
C CYS A 116 -6.52 -7.93 -6.49
N TYR A 117 -5.73 -8.46 -7.43
CA TYR A 117 -5.18 -7.68 -8.52
C TYR A 117 -6.25 -7.05 -9.43
N GLN A 118 -7.39 -7.72 -9.60
CA GLN A 118 -8.48 -7.25 -10.46
C GLN A 118 -9.56 -6.47 -9.70
N ASN A 119 -9.81 -6.79 -8.43
CA ASN A 119 -10.94 -6.21 -7.69
C ASN A 119 -10.54 -5.06 -6.74
N CYS A 120 -9.23 -4.84 -6.52
CA CYS A 120 -8.72 -3.88 -5.55
C CYS A 120 -7.73 -2.87 -6.16
N PRO A 121 -8.17 -2.04 -7.11
CA PRO A 121 -7.26 -1.11 -7.77
C PRO A 121 -6.57 -0.13 -6.82
N ASN A 122 -7.14 0.26 -5.67
CA ASN A 122 -6.48 1.21 -4.76
C ASN A 122 -5.34 0.52 -4.01
N ILE A 123 -5.58 -0.69 -3.52
CA ILE A 123 -4.59 -1.51 -2.82
C ILE A 123 -3.43 -1.85 -3.75
N VAL A 124 -3.75 -2.30 -4.97
CA VAL A 124 -2.73 -2.66 -5.96
C VAL A 124 -1.90 -1.43 -6.32
N ASP A 125 -2.53 -0.27 -6.55
CA ASP A 125 -1.83 0.99 -6.82
C ASP A 125 -0.93 1.40 -5.65
N LEU A 126 -1.41 1.28 -4.41
CA LEU A 126 -0.63 1.58 -3.22
C LEU A 126 0.65 0.73 -3.17
N TYR A 127 0.51 -0.60 -3.23
CA TYR A 127 1.66 -1.49 -3.12
C TYR A 127 2.54 -1.49 -4.36
N PHE A 128 2.01 -1.14 -5.52
CA PHE A 128 2.81 -0.90 -6.71
C PHE A 128 3.76 0.27 -6.50
N ASN A 129 3.25 1.39 -5.97
CA ASN A 129 4.05 2.59 -5.71
C ASN A 129 5.03 2.39 -4.55
N LEU A 130 4.63 1.69 -3.49
CA LEU A 130 5.55 1.31 -2.41
C LEU A 130 6.68 0.42 -2.93
N ALA A 131 6.35 -0.62 -3.71
CA ALA A 131 7.37 -1.50 -4.30
C ALA A 131 8.32 -0.73 -5.22
N ALA A 132 7.80 0.20 -6.03
CA ALA A 132 8.62 1.04 -6.90
C ALA A 132 9.57 1.95 -6.10
N GLY A 133 9.12 2.46 -4.96
CA GLY A 133 9.97 3.19 -4.00
C GLY A 133 11.12 2.35 -3.45
N GLU A 134 10.90 1.04 -3.28
CA GLU A 134 11.94 0.06 -2.90
C GLU A 134 12.76 -0.47 -4.09
N GLY A 135 12.56 0.06 -5.30
CA GLY A 135 13.24 -0.39 -6.52
C GLY A 135 12.70 -1.68 -7.14
N VAL A 136 11.55 -2.19 -6.67
CA VAL A 136 10.93 -3.43 -7.14
C VAL A 136 9.76 -3.14 -8.08
N PHE A 137 9.76 -3.76 -9.26
CA PHE A 137 8.63 -3.69 -10.17
C PHE A 137 7.60 -4.79 -9.86
N LEU A 138 6.50 -4.41 -9.20
CA LEU A 138 5.48 -5.33 -8.68
C LEU A 138 4.92 -6.32 -9.73
N PRO A 139 4.61 -5.94 -10.98
CA PRO A 139 4.08 -6.90 -11.97
C PRO A 139 5.07 -8.01 -12.33
N LYS A 140 6.36 -7.68 -12.46
CA LYS A 140 7.41 -8.68 -12.71
C LYS A 140 7.61 -9.58 -11.49
N PHE A 141 7.52 -9.00 -10.29
CA PHE A 141 7.57 -9.75 -9.04
C PHE A 141 6.39 -10.73 -8.90
N CYS A 142 5.16 -10.31 -9.23
CA CYS A 142 3.99 -11.17 -9.26
C CYS A 142 4.08 -12.28 -10.32
N ALA A 143 4.57 -11.97 -11.52
CA ALA A 143 4.77 -12.95 -12.59
C ALA A 143 5.76 -14.07 -12.19
N ALA A 144 6.79 -13.72 -11.41
CA ALA A 144 7.78 -14.68 -10.93
C ALA A 144 7.22 -15.70 -9.92
N GLN A 145 6.20 -15.32 -9.14
CA GLN A 145 5.58 -16.24 -8.18
C GLN A 145 4.85 -17.41 -8.85
N GLY A 146 4.39 -17.24 -10.10
CA GLY A 146 3.70 -18.28 -10.85
C GLY A 146 4.59 -19.43 -11.33
N ALA A 147 5.92 -19.26 -11.35
CA ALA A 147 6.84 -20.24 -11.93
C ALA A 147 7.88 -20.82 -10.95
N ASN A 148 8.30 -20.09 -9.89
CA ASN A 148 9.29 -20.59 -8.91
C ASN A 148 9.38 -19.70 -7.64
N ALA A 149 8.27 -19.51 -6.92
CA ALA A 149 8.20 -18.61 -5.76
C ALA A 149 9.27 -18.86 -4.67
N ARG A 150 9.75 -20.11 -4.49
CA ARG A 150 10.77 -20.43 -3.45
C ARG A 150 12.20 -20.00 -3.79
N ARG A 151 12.56 -19.86 -5.07
CA ARG A 151 13.97 -19.63 -5.47
C ARG A 151 14.33 -18.15 -5.55
N GLN A 152 13.37 -17.27 -5.82
CA GLN A 152 13.64 -15.84 -5.99
C GLN A 152 13.55 -15.02 -4.70
N MET A 153 12.81 -15.49 -3.67
CA MET A 153 12.76 -14.80 -2.38
C MET A 153 14.14 -14.75 -1.69
N SER A 154 15.04 -15.70 -1.99
CA SER A 154 16.44 -15.66 -1.54
C SER A 154 17.33 -14.72 -2.37
N GLU A 155 16.98 -14.45 -3.63
CA GLU A 155 17.78 -13.58 -4.51
C GLU A 155 17.47 -12.09 -4.27
N ILE A 156 16.21 -11.74 -3.98
CA ILE A 156 15.80 -10.36 -3.67
C ILE A 156 16.38 -9.89 -2.33
N LYS A 157 16.58 -10.81 -1.38
CA LYS A 157 17.24 -10.51 -0.09
C LYS A 157 18.74 -10.21 -0.23
N THR A 158 19.37 -10.59 -1.34
CA THR A 158 20.83 -10.46 -1.55
C THR A 158 21.19 -9.53 -2.71
N SER A 159 20.28 -9.29 -3.64
CA SER A 159 20.51 -8.40 -4.78
C SER A 159 19.53 -7.25 -4.70
N GLY A 160 20.01 -6.10 -4.23
CA GLY A 160 19.37 -4.82 -4.52
C GLY A 160 19.35 -4.64 -6.03
N ILE A 161 18.27 -5.07 -6.68
CA ILE A 161 18.08 -4.92 -8.11
C ILE A 161 17.63 -3.47 -8.33
N VAL A 162 18.62 -2.60 -8.49
CA VAL A 162 18.42 -1.23 -8.95
C VAL A 162 18.09 -1.29 -10.44
N ALA A 163 16.93 -0.76 -10.83
CA ALA A 163 16.60 -0.55 -12.22
C ALA A 163 17.62 0.41 -12.85
N PRO A 164 18.20 0.12 -14.04
CA PRO A 164 19.13 1.03 -14.69
C PRO A 164 18.37 2.31 -15.09
N GLY A 165 18.75 3.43 -14.48
CA GLY A 165 18.38 4.77 -14.93
C GLY A 165 18.96 5.07 -16.32
N PRO A 166 18.44 6.10 -17.02
CA PRO A 166 18.81 6.36 -18.40
C PRO A 166 20.29 6.74 -18.50
N VAL A 167 21.06 5.92 -19.22
CA VAL A 167 22.49 6.12 -19.45
C VAL A 167 22.72 7.25 -20.46
N HIS A 168 23.22 8.39 -19.98
CA HIS A 168 24.07 9.25 -20.80
C HIS A 168 25.52 8.84 -20.59
N SER A 169 26.13 8.33 -21.66
CA SER A 169 27.46 7.75 -21.69
C SER A 169 28.53 8.82 -21.49
N LEU A 170 29.16 8.85 -20.32
CA LEU A 170 30.49 9.43 -20.15
C LEU A 170 31.46 8.29 -19.82
N GLN A 171 32.33 7.98 -20.78
CA GLN A 171 33.40 7.00 -20.62
C GLN A 171 34.45 7.54 -19.65
N PHE A 172 34.68 6.82 -18.56
CA PHE A 172 35.89 7.00 -17.74
C PHE A 172 36.66 5.68 -17.70
N THR A 173 37.88 5.70 -18.23
CA THR A 173 38.81 4.57 -18.28
C THR A 173 39.28 4.20 -16.87
N ALA A 174 39.21 2.90 -16.55
CA ALA A 174 39.60 2.35 -15.26
C ALA A 174 41.12 2.25 -15.11
N THR A 175 41.64 2.70 -13.96
CA THR A 175 43.00 2.38 -13.48
C THR A 175 42.86 1.65 -12.14
N ALA A 176 43.47 0.47 -12.01
CA ALA A 176 43.40 -0.36 -10.81
C ALA A 176 44.39 0.11 -9.71
N PRO A 177 44.00 0.20 -8.42
CA PRO A 177 44.95 0.35 -7.33
C PRO A 177 45.37 -1.00 -6.73
N GLN A 178 46.66 -1.11 -6.39
CA GLN A 178 47.30 -2.26 -5.74
C GLN A 178 46.89 -2.43 -4.25
N PRO A 179 47.12 -3.61 -3.63
CA PRO A 179 46.75 -3.86 -2.24
C PRO A 179 47.79 -3.25 -1.28
N VAL A 180 47.32 -2.47 -0.29
CA VAL A 180 48.12 -2.01 0.85
C VAL A 180 47.73 -2.77 2.12
N GLU A 181 48.77 -3.25 2.79
CA GLU A 181 48.79 -4.02 4.03
C GLU A 181 48.35 -3.18 5.23
N LEU A 182 47.40 -3.68 6.04
CA LEU A 182 46.79 -2.97 7.16
C LEU A 182 47.41 -3.45 8.49
N THR A 183 48.32 -2.68 9.07
CA THR A 183 48.79 -2.86 10.46
C THR A 183 48.04 -1.97 11.45
N HIS A 184 47.73 -2.58 12.59
CA HIS A 184 46.94 -2.11 13.75
C HIS A 184 47.47 -0.85 14.45
N GLU A 185 46.56 -0.02 14.99
CA GLU A 185 46.54 0.38 16.41
C GLU A 185 45.18 1.02 16.80
N PRO A 186 44.58 0.74 17.98
CA PRO A 186 43.33 1.38 18.42
C PRO A 186 43.59 2.65 19.25
N ALA A 187 42.96 3.77 18.89
CA ALA A 187 43.02 5.01 19.66
C ALA A 187 41.94 5.05 20.77
N VAL A 188 42.37 5.34 22.00
CA VAL A 188 41.56 5.53 23.20
C VAL A 188 40.86 6.90 23.18
N ALA A 189 39.56 6.94 23.53
CA ALA A 189 38.78 8.17 23.63
C ALA A 189 39.02 8.92 24.96
N PRO A 190 39.05 10.27 24.98
CA PRO A 190 39.24 11.03 26.22
C PRO A 190 37.90 11.27 26.95
N PHE A 191 37.98 11.26 28.29
CA PHE A 191 36.88 11.56 29.22
C PHE A 191 36.45 13.04 29.19
N PRO A 192 35.16 13.36 29.38
CA PRO A 192 34.69 14.72 29.56
C PRO A 192 35.00 15.24 30.97
N GLN A 193 35.46 16.49 31.06
CA GLN A 193 35.57 17.23 32.32
C GLN A 193 34.34 18.12 32.52
N TYR A 194 33.69 17.86 33.66
CA TYR A 194 32.64 18.59 34.39
C TYR A 194 31.31 18.88 33.69
#